data_AF-A0A2V9VXV9-F1
#
_entry.id   AF-A0A2V9VXV9-F1
#
_cell.length_a   1.000
_cell.length_b   1.000
_cell.length_c   1.000
_cell.angle_alpha   90.00
_cell.angle_beta   90.00
_cell.angle_gamma   90.00
#
_symmetry.space_group_name_H-M   'P 1'
#
loop_
_entity.id
_entity.type
_entity.pdbx_description
1 polymer ?
#
loop_
_entity_poly.entity_id
_entity_poly.type
_entity_poly.pdbx_seq_one_letter_code
_entity_poly.pdbx_strand_id
1 'polypeptide(L)' 'NRRWYDAGYEQRQLVGCPLSDLVSPIRRPVLMEALNSTLSGHPVDNLDLQILRGDGRVGQFSVNLSPMR' A
#
# COMPACT_ATOMS: atom_id res chain seq x y z
N ASN A 1 2.65 9.58 -11.34
CA ASN A 1 1.20 9.32 -11.22
C ASN A 1 0.60 10.33 -10.25
N ARG A 2 -0.45 11.10 -10.62
CA ARG A 2 -1.14 12.08 -9.75
C ARG A 2 -2.52 11.62 -9.25
N ARG A 3 -2.95 10.39 -9.58
CA ARG A 3 -4.25 9.82 -9.18
C ARG A 3 -4.42 9.69 -7.66
N TRP A 4 -3.34 9.84 -6.89
CA TRP A 4 -3.41 9.96 -5.44
C TRP A 4 -4.21 11.18 -4.98
N TYR A 5 -4.23 12.26 -5.78
CA TYR A 5 -5.02 13.45 -5.50
C TYR A 5 -6.52 13.14 -5.58
N ASP A 6 -6.93 12.39 -6.61
CA ASP A 6 -8.32 11.94 -6.77
C ASP A 6 -8.76 10.98 -5.65
N ALA A 7 -7.80 10.29 -5.03
CA ALA A 7 -8.03 9.44 -3.86
C ALA A 7 -8.07 10.21 -2.52
N GLY A 8 -7.87 11.54 -2.54
CA GLY A 8 -7.97 12.40 -1.37
C GLY A 8 -6.70 12.52 -0.53
N TYR A 9 -5.54 12.16 -1.07
CA TYR A 9 -4.25 12.37 -0.41
C TYR A 9 -3.63 13.72 -0.77
N GLU A 10 -2.82 14.24 0.13
CA GLU A 10 -1.82 15.26 -0.16
C GLU A 10 -0.43 14.61 -0.34
N GLN A 11 0.41 15.19 -1.18
CA GLN A 11 1.75 14.63 -1.47
C GLN A 11 2.59 14.43 -0.20
N ARG A 12 2.52 15.37 0.75
CA ARG A 12 3.25 15.31 2.03
C ARG A 12 2.81 14.16 2.94
N GLN A 13 1.62 13.59 2.71
CA GLN A 13 1.10 12.45 3.47
C GLN A 13 1.60 11.11 2.91
N LEU A 14 2.14 11.10 1.68
CA LEU A 14 2.59 9.89 1.00
C LEU A 14 4.12 9.81 0.93
N VAL A 15 4.78 10.90 0.57
CA VAL A 15 6.23 10.91 0.38
C VAL A 15 6.94 10.85 1.74
N GLY A 16 7.80 9.85 1.91
CA GLY A 16 8.55 9.63 3.16
C GLY A 16 7.76 8.87 4.24
N CYS A 17 6.48 8.55 4.00
CA CYS A 17 5.68 7.73 4.89
C CYS A 17 5.80 6.24 4.49
N PRO A 18 6.18 5.34 5.43
CA PRO A 18 6.15 3.91 5.17
C PRO A 18 4.75 3.44 4.78
N LEU A 19 4.63 2.62 3.73
CA LEU A 19 3.34 2.08 3.30
C LEU A 19 2.61 1.35 4.44
N SER A 20 3.34 0.65 5.31
CA SER A 20 2.80 -0.03 6.49
C SER A 20 2.01 0.88 7.44
N ASP A 21 2.37 2.16 7.50
CA ASP A 21 1.72 3.14 8.37
C ASP A 21 0.38 3.58 7.79
N LEU A 22 0.27 3.58 6.46
CA LEU A 22 -0.97 3.84 5.73
C LEU A 22 -1.89 2.60 5.71
N VAL A 23 -1.36 1.39 5.84
CA VAL A 23 -2.18 0.16 5.88
C VAL A 23 -2.87 -0.02 7.23
N SER A 24 -4.17 -0.33 7.17
CA SER A 24 -4.98 -0.70 8.33
C SER A 24 -4.24 -1.72 9.21
N PRO A 25 -4.20 -1.54 10.55
CA PRO A 25 -3.46 -2.43 11.44
C PRO A 25 -3.75 -3.91 11.23
N ILE A 26 -5.01 -4.25 10.91
CA ILE A 26 -5.47 -5.63 10.68
C ILE A 26 -4.83 -6.26 9.43
N ARG A 27 -4.48 -5.46 8.40
CA ARG A 27 -3.88 -5.95 7.14
C ARG A 27 -2.35 -5.86 7.13
N ARG A 28 -1.71 -5.30 8.15
CA ARG A 28 -0.23 -5.18 8.20
C ARG A 28 0.50 -6.52 8.12
N PRO A 29 0.05 -7.62 8.78
CA PRO A 29 0.70 -8.92 8.63
C PRO A 29 0.69 -9.43 7.18
N VAL A 30 -0.45 -9.26 6.50
CA VAL A 30 -0.63 -9.66 5.09
C VAL A 30 0.29 -8.86 4.17
N LEU A 31 0.44 -7.55 4.42
CA LEU A 31 1.40 -6.72 3.69
C LEU A 31 2.84 -7.21 3.88
N MET A 32 3.25 -7.52 5.12
CA MET A 32 4.62 -7.97 5.41
C MET A 32 4.95 -9.30 4.73
N GLU A 33 4.01 -10.25 4.75
CA GLU A 33 4.16 -11.53 4.05
C GLU A 33 4.33 -11.32 2.53
N ALA A 34 3.49 -10.47 1.93
CA ALA A 34 3.56 -10.16 0.51
C ALA A 34 4.87 -9.46 0.13
N LEU A 35 5.37 -8.54 0.97
CA LEU A 35 6.67 -7.91 0.78
C LEU A 35 7.82 -8.92 0.88
N ASN A 36 7.80 -9.83 1.85
CA ASN A 36 8.82 -10.87 1.97
C ASN A 36 8.83 -11.82 0.75
N SER A 37 7.66 -12.19 0.24
CA SER A 37 7.52 -12.97 -1.00
C SER A 37 8.11 -12.22 -2.21
N THR A 38 7.77 -10.93 -2.33
CA THR A 38 8.27 -10.04 -3.39
C THR A 38 9.78 -9.89 -3.34
N LEU A 39 10.35 -9.67 -2.15
CA LEU A 39 11.79 -9.59 -1.93
C LEU A 39 12.53 -10.89 -2.25
N SER A 40 11.85 -12.03 -2.09
CA SER A 40 12.37 -13.35 -2.47
C SER A 40 12.28 -13.64 -3.97
N GLY A 41 11.86 -12.66 -4.77
CA GLY A 41 11.76 -12.78 -6.23
C GLY A 41 10.42 -13.28 -6.75
N HIS A 42 9.41 -13.40 -5.88
CA HIS A 42 8.06 -13.86 -6.25
C HIS A 42 7.09 -12.68 -6.26
N PRO A 43 6.67 -12.18 -7.45
CA PRO A 43 5.64 -11.15 -7.54
C PRO A 43 4.35 -11.58 -6.83
N VAL A 44 3.61 -10.62 -6.29
CA VAL A 44 2.30 -10.83 -5.68
C VAL A 44 1.27 -10.02 -6.44
N ASP A 45 0.24 -10.67 -6.95
CA ASP A 45 -0.84 -10.03 -7.71
C ASP A 45 -2.13 -9.96 -6.89
N ASN A 46 -2.91 -8.92 -7.15
CA ASN A 46 -4.25 -8.68 -6.61
C ASN A 46 -4.32 -8.76 -5.08
N LEU A 47 -3.31 -8.23 -4.40
CA LEU A 47 -3.30 -8.15 -2.94
C LEU A 47 -4.32 -7.12 -2.46
N ASP A 48 -5.38 -7.58 -1.81
CA ASP A 48 -6.37 -6.70 -1.22
C ASP A 48 -5.80 -5.98 0.01
N LEU A 49 -5.77 -4.65 0.01
CA LEU A 49 -5.30 -3.85 1.12
C LEU A 49 -6.31 -2.77 1.50
N GLN A 50 -6.40 -2.56 2.81
CA GLN A 50 -7.12 -1.45 3.42
C GLN A 50 -6.13 -0.34 3.72
N ILE A 51 -6.22 0.78 3.01
CA ILE A 51 -5.30 1.90 3.14
C ILE A 51 -6.06 3.12 3.68
N LEU A 52 -5.50 3.73 4.72
CA LEU A 52 -5.99 4.96 5.33
C LEU A 52 -5.70 6.15 4.40
N ARG A 53 -6.76 6.85 3.99
CA ARG A 53 -6.70 8.03 3.14
C ARG A 53 -6.37 9.29 3.92
N GLY A 54 -5.94 10.33 3.19
CA GLY A 54 -5.62 11.65 3.75
C GLY A 54 -6.80 12.33 4.45
N ASP A 55 -8.04 11.94 4.13
CA ASP A 55 -9.29 12.39 4.77
C ASP A 55 -9.70 11.55 5.99
N GLY A 56 -8.86 10.59 6.42
CA GLY A 56 -9.12 9.68 7.54
C GLY A 56 -10.01 8.48 7.20
N ARG A 57 -10.48 8.33 5.96
CA ARG A 57 -11.31 7.18 5.54
C ARG A 57 -10.45 6.01 5.11
N VAL A 58 -10.95 4.79 5.27
CA VAL A 58 -10.29 3.60 4.70
C VAL A 58 -10.74 3.40 3.25
N GLY A 59 -9.81 3.14 2.35
CA GLY A 59 -10.05 2.68 0.98
C GLY A 59 -9.63 1.23 0.80
N GLN A 60 -10.39 0.48 0.00
CA GLN A 60 -10.01 -0.87 -0.44
C GLN A 60 -9.25 -0.75 -1.76
N PHE A 61 -8.09 -1.39 -1.85
CA PHE A 61 -7.24 -1.37 -3.03
C PHE A 61 -6.77 -2.78 -3.35
N SER A 62 -6.85 -3.16 -4.62
CA SER A 62 -6.13 -4.32 -5.15
C SER A 62 -4.75 -3.83 -5.60
N VAL A 63 -3.69 -4.44 -5.05
CA VAL A 63 -2.30 -4.01 -5.23
C VAL A 63 -1.47 -5.13 -5.81
N ASN A 64 -0.66 -4.81 -6.82
CA ASN A 64 0.35 -5.71 -7.36
C ASN A 64 1.73 -5.29 -6.85
N LEU A 65 2.52 -6.25 -6.40
CA LEU A 65 3.88 -6.05 -5.92
C LEU A 65 4.84 -6.84 -6.82
N SER A 66 5.88 -6.15 -7.28
CA SER A 66 6.91 -6.73 -8.15
C SER A 66 8.27 -6.28 -7.64
N PRO A 67 9.28 -7.17 -7.55
CA PRO A 67 10.63 -6.74 -7.20
C PRO A 67 11.19 -5.85 -8.31
N MET A 68 11.77 -4.72 -7.92
CA MET A 68 12.61 -3.93 -8.82
C MET A 68 14.06 -4.41 -8.66
N ARG A 69 14.74 -4.61 -9.79
CA ARG A 69 16.16 -4.95 -9.85
C ARG A 69 16.98 -3.72 -10.16
#